data_AF-A0A839YH69-F1
#
_entry.id   AF-A0A839YH69-F1
#
_cell.length_a   1.000
_cell.length_b   1.000
_cell.length_c   1.000
_cell.angle_alpha   90.00
_cell.angle_beta   90.00
_cell.angle_gamma   90.00
#
_symmetry.space_group_name_H-M   'P 1'
#
loop_
_entity.id
_entity.type
_entity.pdbx_description
1 polymer ?
#
loop_
_entity_poly.entity_id
_entity_poly.type
_entity_poly.pdbx_seq_one_letter_code
_entity_poly.pdbx_strand_id
1 'polypeptide(L)'
;MRVEGGAALISESHAVACRSSLFVPATFLHHGCMVGPPQTLQDLRRVEGAVRVTCRVCKAVKQYDLEELIIDRRFRRLSMEWEAVRYTMPCRECDSTDTRVDGVPFGQDDRERRERRSQALLMNLALAVLDDASRRARDEDVCVPATRLALRVLRAYLPDRELLVTFWSAAETGRGKPHGPALQAMRWIVTKLVDAGHPVWAEFR
;
A
#
# COMPACT_ATOMS: atom_id res chain seq x y z
N MET A 1 29.90 67.73 -17.06
CA MET A 1 30.65 66.95 -16.05
C MET A 1 29.85 65.67 -15.82
N ARG A 2 30.05 64.50 -16.45
CA ARG A 2 31.24 63.72 -16.87
C ARG A 2 32.29 63.53 -15.79
N VAL A 3 32.24 62.37 -15.11
CA VAL A 3 33.31 61.39 -14.75
C VAL A 3 32.52 60.11 -14.32
N GLU A 4 32.46 58.98 -15.04
CA GLU A 4 33.44 57.90 -15.32
C GLU A 4 33.74 56.92 -14.16
N GLY A 5 33.75 55.62 -14.51
CA GLY A 5 34.46 54.52 -13.82
C GLY A 5 33.60 53.65 -12.89
N GLY A 6 33.59 52.31 -12.95
CA GLY A 6 34.43 51.39 -13.70
C GLY A 6 33.96 49.95 -13.44
N ALA A 7 34.10 49.12 -14.47
CA ALA A 7 33.86 47.68 -14.46
C ALA A 7 34.98 46.93 -13.71
N ALA A 8 34.63 45.82 -13.06
CA ALA A 8 35.61 44.77 -12.72
C ALA A 8 34.95 43.40 -12.90
N LEU A 9 35.20 42.83 -14.08
CA LEU A 9 35.14 41.40 -14.38
C LEU A 9 36.35 40.75 -13.70
N ILE A 10 36.13 39.69 -12.92
CA ILE A 10 37.18 38.71 -12.62
C ILE A 10 36.62 37.34 -12.96
N SER A 11 37.10 36.80 -14.09
CA SER A 11 37.06 35.40 -14.41
C SER A 11 38.27 34.73 -13.77
N GLU A 12 38.08 33.63 -13.05
CA GLU A 12 39.14 32.64 -12.89
C GLU A 12 38.58 31.26 -13.17
N SER A 13 39.14 30.69 -14.23
CA SER A 13 38.96 29.33 -14.69
C SER A 13 40.14 28.55 -14.14
N HIS A 14 39.95 27.51 -13.34
CA HIS A 14 40.94 26.42 -13.27
C HIS A 14 40.23 25.09 -13.05
N ALA A 15 40.32 24.29 -14.11
CA ALA A 15 39.95 22.89 -14.15
C ALA A 15 40.84 22.06 -13.22
N VAL A 16 40.23 21.15 -12.46
CA VAL A 16 40.89 19.94 -11.99
C VAL A 16 40.08 18.76 -12.49
N ALA A 17 40.65 18.10 -13.49
CA ALA A 17 40.24 16.79 -13.94
C ALA A 17 40.72 15.75 -12.92
N CYS A 18 39.79 15.12 -12.21
CA CYS A 18 40.00 13.78 -11.66
C CYS A 18 39.04 12.84 -12.39
N ARG A 19 39.60 12.19 -13.42
CA ARG A 19 38.98 11.05 -14.08
C ARG A 19 39.12 9.80 -13.21
N SER A 20 38.05 9.03 -13.26
CA SER A 20 38.00 7.56 -13.25
C SER A 20 37.75 6.85 -11.93
N SER A 21 36.75 5.95 -12.02
CA SER A 21 36.58 4.73 -11.24
C SER A 21 36.17 4.97 -9.79
N LEU A 22 34.89 4.92 -9.43
CA LEU A 22 34.05 3.72 -9.52
C LEU A 22 32.60 4.13 -9.83
N PHE A 23 32.19 3.93 -11.08
CA PHE A 23 30.78 3.85 -11.43
C PHE A 23 30.28 2.53 -10.82
N VAL A 24 29.80 2.57 -9.58
CA VAL A 24 29.00 1.47 -9.05
C VAL A 24 27.69 1.54 -9.82
N PRO A 25 27.40 0.61 -10.75
CA PRO A 25 26.10 0.60 -11.39
C PRO A 25 25.09 0.52 -10.26
N ALA A 26 24.09 1.40 -10.29
CA ALA A 26 22.92 1.27 -9.45
C ALA A 26 22.38 -0.14 -9.64
N THR A 27 22.75 -1.03 -8.73
CA THR A 27 22.15 -2.34 -8.57
C THR A 27 20.71 -2.03 -8.28
N PHE A 28 19.89 -2.28 -9.30
CA PHE A 28 18.46 -2.41 -9.23
C PHE A 28 18.06 -2.93 -7.86
N LEU A 29 17.56 -2.03 -7.02
CA LEU A 29 16.83 -2.40 -5.82
C LEU A 29 15.58 -3.13 -6.33
N HIS A 30 15.69 -4.45 -6.38
CA HIS A 30 14.60 -5.38 -6.58
C HIS A 30 13.58 -5.17 -5.46
N HIS A 31 12.60 -4.32 -5.72
CA HIS A 31 11.32 -4.27 -5.03
C HIS A 31 10.26 -4.64 -6.06
N GLY A 32 9.99 -5.94 -6.20
CA GLY A 32 8.78 -6.51 -6.82
C GLY A 32 8.32 -5.94 -8.16
N CYS A 33 9.22 -5.53 -9.07
CA CYS A 33 8.83 -5.05 -10.38
C CYS A 33 8.29 -6.19 -11.25
N MET A 34 7.14 -5.97 -11.89
CA MET A 34 6.68 -6.79 -13.00
C MET A 34 7.80 -6.95 -14.04
N VAL A 35 7.96 -8.16 -14.55
CA VAL A 35 8.92 -8.48 -15.61
C VAL A 35 8.37 -7.91 -16.93
N GLY A 36 8.62 -6.62 -17.16
CA GLY A 36 8.23 -5.89 -18.37
C GLY A 36 7.13 -4.84 -18.17
N PRO A 37 6.93 -3.95 -19.16
CA PRO A 37 5.80 -3.02 -19.15
C PRO A 37 4.48 -3.81 -19.11
N PRO A 38 3.45 -3.32 -18.40
CA PRO A 38 2.14 -3.96 -18.41
C PRO A 38 1.63 -4.05 -19.86
N GLN A 39 1.00 -5.16 -20.23
CA GLN A 39 0.41 -5.31 -21.55
C GLN A 39 -0.93 -4.57 -21.61
N THR A 40 -1.72 -4.67 -20.53
CA THR A 40 -3.04 -4.07 -20.42
C THR A 40 -3.20 -3.25 -19.14
N LEU A 41 -4.19 -2.34 -19.11
CA LEU A 41 -4.58 -1.68 -17.86
C LEU A 41 -5.02 -2.68 -16.77
N GLN A 42 -5.49 -3.87 -17.14
CA GLN A 42 -5.88 -4.89 -16.17
C GLN A 42 -4.67 -5.50 -15.46
N ASP A 43 -3.50 -5.54 -16.10
CA ASP A 43 -2.28 -6.03 -15.45
C ASP A 43 -1.85 -5.11 -14.31
N LEU A 44 -2.14 -3.81 -14.41
CA LEU A 44 -1.93 -2.86 -13.32
C LEU A 44 -2.80 -3.16 -12.10
N ARG A 45 -3.93 -3.85 -12.23
CA ARG A 45 -4.73 -4.30 -11.08
C ARG A 45 -3.97 -5.30 -10.22
N ARG A 46 -3.15 -6.17 -10.84
CA ARG A 46 -2.36 -7.19 -10.11
C ARG A 46 -1.32 -6.58 -9.19
N VAL A 47 -0.83 -5.40 -9.54
CA VAL A 47 0.12 -4.62 -8.73
C VAL A 47 -0.54 -3.44 -8.02
N GLU A 48 -1.88 -3.39 -8.05
CA GLU A 48 -2.68 -2.31 -7.49
C GLU A 48 -2.14 -0.91 -7.86
N GLY A 49 -1.70 -0.78 -9.12
CA GLY A 49 -1.03 0.39 -9.67
C GLY A 49 -2.01 1.50 -10.05
N ALA A 50 -1.54 2.73 -10.06
CA ALA A 50 -2.23 3.88 -10.62
C ALA A 50 -1.57 4.30 -11.93
N VAL A 51 -2.23 5.18 -12.68
CA VAL A 51 -1.67 5.73 -13.91
C VAL A 51 -1.27 7.17 -13.68
N ARG A 52 0.02 7.46 -13.81
CA ARG A 52 0.55 8.83 -13.71
C ARG A 52 0.77 9.39 -15.11
N VAL A 53 0.18 10.55 -15.35
CA VAL A 53 0.31 11.31 -16.60
C VAL A 53 1.08 12.59 -16.32
N THR A 54 2.22 12.75 -16.96
CA THR A 54 3.08 13.93 -16.86
C THR A 54 3.11 14.65 -18.20
N CYS A 55 2.63 15.89 -18.25
CA CYS A 55 2.73 16.70 -19.47
C CYS A 55 4.17 17.16 -19.69
N ARG A 56 4.70 17.03 -20.91
CA ARG A 56 6.05 17.50 -21.21
C ARG A 56 6.14 19.00 -21.44
N VAL A 57 5.03 19.62 -21.84
CA VAL A 57 4.92 21.05 -22.13
C VAL A 57 4.77 21.86 -20.83
N CYS A 58 3.67 21.67 -20.09
CA CYS A 58 3.39 22.45 -18.88
C CYS A 58 3.94 21.82 -17.58
N LYS A 59 4.55 20.63 -17.66
CA LYS A 59 5.09 19.86 -16.52
C LYS A 59 4.06 19.45 -15.45
N ALA A 60 2.77 19.67 -15.69
CA ALA A 60 1.72 19.19 -14.79
C ALA A 60 1.75 17.67 -14.68
N VAL A 61 1.65 17.16 -13.45
CA VAL A 61 1.59 15.74 -13.13
C VAL A 61 0.20 15.46 -12.57
N LYS A 62 -0.50 14.49 -13.15
CA LYS A 62 -1.80 14.04 -12.67
C LYS A 62 -1.81 12.54 -12.49
N GLN A 63 -2.34 12.09 -11.36
CA GLN A 63 -2.53 10.68 -11.08
C GLN A 63 -4.01 10.33 -11.28
N TYR A 64 -4.25 9.25 -11.99
CA TYR A 64 -5.57 8.70 -12.22
C TYR A 64 -5.73 7.42 -11.41
N ASP A 65 -6.88 7.32 -10.74
CA ASP A 65 -7.33 6.05 -10.20
C ASP A 65 -7.51 5.04 -11.34
N LEU A 66 -7.03 3.82 -11.13
CA LEU A 66 -7.04 2.79 -12.17
C LEU A 66 -8.46 2.36 -12.51
N GLU A 67 -9.33 2.21 -11.51
CA GLU A 67 -10.70 1.73 -11.71
C GLU A 67 -11.52 2.78 -12.45
N GLU A 68 -11.39 4.06 -12.07
CA GLU A 68 -12.02 5.16 -12.80
C GLU A 68 -11.56 5.22 -14.26
N LEU A 69 -10.26 5.05 -14.51
CA LEU A 69 -9.71 5.05 -15.85
C LEU A 69 -10.21 3.87 -16.70
N ILE A 70 -10.32 2.68 -16.10
CA ILE A 70 -10.86 1.49 -16.75
C ILE A 70 -12.34 1.70 -17.10
N ILE A 71 -13.12 2.25 -16.18
CA ILE A 71 -14.55 2.54 -16.40
C ILE A 71 -14.73 3.57 -17.52
N ASP A 72 -14.01 4.68 -17.49
CA ASP A 72 -14.10 5.74 -18.50
C ASP A 72 -13.73 5.22 -19.90
N ARG A 73 -12.65 4.45 -20.02
CA ARG A 73 -12.24 3.88 -21.31
C ARG A 73 -13.23 2.83 -21.82
N ARG A 74 -13.76 1.99 -20.94
CA ARG A 74 -14.80 1.02 -21.29
C ARG A 74 -16.07 1.72 -21.78
N PHE A 75 -16.48 2.78 -21.09
CA PHE A 75 -17.65 3.59 -21.46
C PHE A 75 -17.45 4.24 -22.85
N ARG A 76 -16.27 4.79 -23.12
CA ARG A 76 -15.90 5.39 -24.41
C ARG A 76 -15.53 4.38 -25.50
N ARG A 77 -15.59 3.08 -25.22
CA ARG A 77 -15.17 1.99 -26.12
C ARG A 77 -13.74 2.17 -26.65
N LEU A 78 -12.84 2.67 -25.81
CA LEU A 78 -11.42 2.85 -26.12
C LEU A 78 -10.62 1.57 -25.82
N SER A 79 -9.47 1.42 -26.50
CA SER A 79 -8.57 0.28 -26.26
C SER A 79 -8.04 0.29 -24.83
N MET A 80 -7.93 -0.90 -24.24
CA MET A 80 -7.40 -1.15 -22.89
C MET A 80 -5.92 -1.54 -22.89
N GLU A 81 -5.34 -1.70 -24.09
CA GLU A 81 -3.92 -1.98 -24.28
C GLU A 81 -3.08 -0.84 -23.73
N TRP A 82 -2.04 -1.17 -22.98
CA TRP A 82 -1.19 -0.19 -22.31
C TRP A 82 -0.55 0.77 -23.30
N GLU A 83 -0.10 0.26 -24.46
CA GLU A 83 0.47 1.08 -25.51
C GLU A 83 -0.52 2.11 -26.05
N ALA A 84 -1.77 1.71 -26.26
CA ALA A 84 -2.82 2.64 -26.69
C ALA A 84 -3.10 3.71 -25.63
N VAL A 85 -3.08 3.35 -24.35
CA VAL A 85 -3.25 4.31 -23.23
C VAL A 85 -2.13 5.35 -23.23
N ARG A 86 -0.88 4.93 -23.45
CA ARG A 86 0.27 5.84 -23.44
C ARG A 86 0.16 6.98 -24.45
N TYR A 87 -0.47 6.74 -25.59
CA TYR A 87 -0.59 7.73 -26.67
C TYR A 87 -1.91 8.50 -26.68
N THR A 88 -2.91 8.07 -25.90
CA THR A 88 -4.28 8.63 -25.97
C THR A 88 -4.66 9.54 -24.80
N MET A 89 -3.77 9.75 -23.84
CA MET A 89 -4.05 10.54 -22.64
C MET A 89 -3.59 12.00 -22.80
N PRO A 90 -4.49 12.96 -23.06
CA PRO A 90 -4.11 14.37 -23.13
C PRO A 90 -3.82 14.95 -21.74
N CYS A 91 -3.06 16.04 -21.71
CA CYS A 91 -2.92 16.85 -20.51
C CYS A 91 -4.27 17.53 -20.18
N ARG A 92 -4.71 17.48 -18.92
CA ARG A 92 -5.95 18.15 -18.48
C ARG A 92 -5.83 19.67 -18.34
N GLU A 93 -4.61 20.19 -18.21
CA GLU A 93 -4.37 21.61 -17.94
C GLU A 93 -4.18 22.43 -19.23
N CYS A 94 -3.55 21.84 -20.26
CA CYS A 94 -3.22 22.55 -21.49
C CYS A 94 -3.63 21.81 -22.77
N ASP A 95 -4.39 20.71 -22.64
CA ASP A 95 -4.86 19.85 -23.75
C ASP A 95 -3.76 19.30 -24.68
N SER A 96 -2.50 19.47 -24.32
CA SER A 96 -1.38 18.93 -25.08
C SER A 96 -1.40 17.40 -25.09
N THR A 97 -1.16 16.81 -26.26
CA THR A 97 -1.02 15.36 -26.46
C THR A 97 0.39 14.86 -26.15
N ASP A 98 1.36 15.74 -25.94
CA ASP A 98 2.74 15.37 -25.56
C ASP A 98 2.82 15.09 -24.05
N THR A 99 2.29 13.93 -23.67
CA THR A 99 2.30 13.42 -22.29
C THR A 99 3.15 12.17 -22.16
N ARG A 100 3.77 12.01 -21.00
CA ARG A 100 4.41 10.78 -20.56
C ARG A 100 3.46 10.07 -19.61
N VAL A 101 3.05 8.86 -19.97
CA VAL A 101 2.22 8.00 -19.13
C VAL A 101 3.09 6.91 -18.53
N ASP A 102 3.15 6.85 -17.20
CA ASP A 102 3.83 5.80 -16.44
C ASP A 102 2.82 5.03 -15.59
N GLY A 103 2.95 3.71 -15.54
CA GLY A 103 2.25 2.88 -14.56
C GLY A 103 2.99 3.00 -13.24
N VAL A 104 2.37 3.65 -12.25
CA VAL A 104 2.95 3.78 -10.93
C VAL A 104 2.40 2.64 -10.09
N PRO A 105 3.19 1.62 -9.75
CA PRO A 105 2.72 0.65 -8.78
C PRO A 105 2.38 1.40 -7.50
N PHE A 106 1.23 1.08 -6.92
CA PHE A 106 0.75 1.60 -5.64
C PHE A 106 0.20 3.04 -5.52
N GLY A 107 -0.37 3.67 -6.55
CA GLY A 107 -0.74 5.10 -6.49
C GLY A 107 -1.94 5.57 -5.63
N GLN A 108 -1.95 5.27 -4.33
CA GLN A 108 -2.50 6.15 -3.29
C GLN A 108 -1.34 6.93 -2.67
N ASP A 109 -1.58 7.98 -1.87
CA ASP A 109 -0.50 8.66 -1.17
C ASP A 109 0.27 7.61 -0.34
N ASP A 110 1.57 7.53 -0.59
CA ASP A 110 2.42 6.40 -0.21
C ASP A 110 2.38 6.14 1.31
N ARG A 111 2.11 7.19 2.07
CA ARG A 111 1.91 7.19 3.52
C ARG A 111 0.55 6.62 3.94
N GLU A 112 -0.56 7.10 3.36
CA GLU A 112 -1.92 6.65 3.71
C GLU A 112 -2.08 5.15 3.42
N ARG A 113 -1.50 4.67 2.32
CA ARG A 113 -1.51 3.24 2.00
C ARG A 113 -0.63 2.42 2.95
N ARG A 114 0.54 2.92 3.32
CA ARG A 114 1.41 2.28 4.34
C ARG A 114 0.69 2.18 5.68
N GLU A 115 -0.05 3.21 6.06
CA GLU A 115 -0.86 3.24 7.28
C GLU A 115 -2.03 2.24 7.21
N ARG A 116 -2.79 2.19 6.11
CA ARG A 116 -3.85 1.18 5.93
C ARG A 116 -3.29 -0.25 5.92
N ARG A 117 -2.17 -0.48 5.23
CA ARG A 117 -1.51 -1.80 5.18
C ARG A 117 -0.96 -2.19 6.54
N SER A 118 -0.34 -1.27 7.27
CA SER A 118 0.18 -1.56 8.60
C SER A 118 -0.96 -1.87 9.57
N GLN A 119 -2.07 -1.15 9.51
CA GLN A 119 -3.28 -1.45 10.27
C GLN A 119 -3.83 -2.84 9.96
N ALA A 120 -3.99 -3.17 8.67
CA ALA A 120 -4.45 -4.48 8.24
C ALA A 120 -3.50 -5.61 8.68
N LEU A 121 -2.19 -5.41 8.57
CA LEU A 121 -1.18 -6.38 9.01
C LEU A 121 -1.24 -6.57 10.52
N LEU A 122 -1.30 -5.49 11.31
CA LEU A 122 -1.39 -5.56 12.77
C LEU A 122 -2.66 -6.29 13.23
N MET A 123 -3.79 -6.00 12.60
CA MET A 123 -5.05 -6.68 12.88
C MET A 123 -4.96 -8.19 12.57
N ASN A 124 -4.48 -8.56 11.39
CA ASN A 124 -4.39 -9.99 11.00
C ASN A 124 -3.35 -10.75 11.82
N LEU A 125 -2.24 -10.13 12.20
CA LEU A 125 -1.27 -10.72 13.12
C LEU A 125 -1.88 -10.95 14.51
N ALA A 126 -2.69 -10.00 15.00
CA ALA A 126 -3.42 -10.20 16.25
C ALA A 126 -4.41 -11.37 16.13
N LEU A 127 -5.12 -11.51 15.01
CA LEU A 127 -5.98 -12.66 14.75
C LEU A 127 -5.21 -13.98 14.72
N ALA A 128 -4.03 -14.03 14.10
CA ALA A 128 -3.18 -15.23 14.10
C ALA A 128 -2.77 -15.65 15.52
N VAL A 129 -2.41 -14.69 16.38
CA VAL A 129 -2.11 -14.95 17.80
C VAL A 129 -3.34 -15.49 18.54
N LEU A 130 -4.53 -14.95 18.27
CA LEU A 130 -5.76 -15.44 18.91
C LEU A 130 -6.20 -16.81 18.39
N ASP A 131 -6.02 -17.10 17.10
CA ASP A 131 -6.30 -18.43 16.52
C ASP A 131 -5.40 -19.49 17.17
N ASP A 132 -4.10 -19.25 17.22
CA ASP A 132 -3.14 -20.12 17.90
C ASP A 132 -3.49 -20.31 19.38
N ALA A 133 -3.74 -19.21 20.10
CA ALA A 133 -4.16 -19.26 21.49
C ALA A 133 -5.46 -20.06 21.67
N SER A 134 -6.43 -19.91 20.76
CA SER A 134 -7.71 -20.61 20.85
C SER A 134 -7.57 -22.13 20.68
N ARG A 135 -6.61 -22.58 19.86
CA ARG A 135 -6.29 -24.00 19.65
C ARG A 135 -5.55 -24.58 20.86
N ARG A 136 -4.60 -23.81 21.44
CA ARG A 136 -3.80 -24.24 22.60
C ARG A 136 -4.53 -24.11 23.95
N ALA A 137 -5.60 -23.32 24.03
CA ALA A 137 -6.36 -23.05 25.26
C ALA A 137 -6.87 -24.31 26.00
N ARG A 138 -6.98 -25.44 25.30
CA ARG A 138 -7.36 -26.71 25.92
C ARG A 138 -6.27 -27.27 26.82
N ASP A 139 -5.02 -27.20 26.37
CA ASP A 139 -3.89 -27.94 26.93
C ASP A 139 -2.99 -27.03 27.78
N GLU A 140 -2.92 -25.74 27.43
CA GLU A 140 -1.98 -24.77 27.98
C GLU A 140 -2.68 -23.52 28.53
N ASP A 141 -1.99 -22.80 29.42
CA ASP A 141 -2.39 -21.44 29.77
C ASP A 141 -2.02 -20.49 28.63
N VAL A 142 -3.05 -19.91 28.01
CA VAL A 142 -2.91 -18.97 26.90
C VAL A 142 -3.21 -17.53 27.32
N CYS A 143 -3.45 -17.27 28.62
CA CYS A 143 -3.65 -15.93 29.18
C CYS A 143 -2.33 -15.15 29.34
N VAL A 144 -1.45 -15.27 28.34
CA VAL A 144 -0.11 -14.69 28.31
C VAL A 144 -0.14 -13.24 27.78
N PRO A 145 0.95 -12.46 27.99
CA PRO A 145 1.03 -11.09 27.50
C PRO A 145 0.77 -10.93 26.00
N ALA A 146 1.15 -11.92 25.17
CA ALA A 146 0.90 -11.89 23.73
C ALA A 146 -0.60 -11.86 23.39
N THR A 147 -1.40 -12.73 24.02
CA THR A 147 -2.86 -12.79 23.84
C THR A 147 -3.51 -11.49 24.32
N ARG A 148 -3.06 -10.94 25.45
CA ARG A 148 -3.55 -9.65 25.96
C ARG A 148 -3.24 -8.49 25.00
N LEU A 149 -2.03 -8.48 24.42
CA LEU A 149 -1.64 -7.49 23.42
C LEU A 149 -2.50 -7.60 22.15
N ALA A 150 -2.72 -8.82 21.66
CA ALA A 150 -3.56 -9.08 20.49
C ALA A 150 -4.99 -8.56 20.69
N LEU A 151 -5.61 -8.86 21.84
CA LEU A 151 -6.93 -8.31 22.18
C LEU A 151 -6.94 -6.78 22.25
N ARG A 152 -5.85 -6.17 22.75
CA ARG A 152 -5.72 -4.70 22.80
C ARG A 152 -5.58 -4.07 21.42
N VAL A 153 -4.92 -4.73 20.48
CA VAL A 153 -4.87 -4.32 19.06
C VAL A 153 -6.26 -4.40 18.44
N LEU A 154 -6.98 -5.51 18.63
CA LEU A 154 -8.31 -5.71 18.07
C LEU A 154 -9.36 -4.76 18.65
N ARG A 155 -9.15 -4.21 19.85
CA ARG A 155 -10.04 -3.22 20.46
C ARG A 155 -10.26 -1.97 19.60
N ALA A 156 -9.27 -1.59 18.78
CA ALA A 156 -9.42 -0.45 17.87
C ALA A 156 -10.37 -0.73 16.70
N TYR A 157 -10.59 -2.00 16.35
CA TYR A 157 -11.39 -2.43 15.19
C TYR A 157 -12.76 -3.00 15.61
N LEU A 158 -12.92 -3.35 16.88
CA LEU A 158 -14.16 -3.90 17.42
C LEU A 158 -14.79 -2.91 18.42
N PRO A 159 -15.93 -2.29 18.08
CA PRO A 159 -16.65 -1.42 19.00
C PRO A 159 -17.17 -2.20 20.21
N ASP A 160 -17.56 -3.46 20.00
CA ASP A 160 -18.07 -4.33 21.04
C ASP A 160 -16.93 -4.90 21.91
N ARG A 161 -16.91 -4.50 23.19
CA ARG A 161 -15.94 -4.99 24.18
C ARG A 161 -16.29 -6.39 24.67
N GLU A 162 -17.56 -6.77 24.62
CA GLU A 162 -18.04 -8.01 25.22
C GLU A 162 -17.44 -9.22 24.52
N LEU A 163 -17.24 -9.16 23.20
CA LEU A 163 -16.59 -10.24 22.44
C LEU A 163 -15.15 -10.48 22.87
N LEU A 164 -14.39 -9.40 23.14
CA LEU A 164 -13.01 -9.51 23.60
C LEU A 164 -12.92 -10.08 25.03
N VAL A 165 -13.84 -9.69 25.90
CA VAL A 165 -13.95 -10.22 27.27
C VAL A 165 -14.37 -11.68 27.23
N THR A 166 -15.34 -12.02 26.39
CA THR A 166 -15.83 -13.40 26.20
C THR A 166 -14.69 -14.31 25.75
N PHE A 167 -13.87 -13.89 24.79
CA PHE A 167 -12.69 -14.64 24.39
C PHE A 167 -11.73 -14.87 25.58
N TRP A 168 -11.41 -13.82 26.34
CA TRP A 168 -10.50 -13.92 27.48
C TRP A 168 -11.02 -14.88 28.56
N SER A 169 -12.28 -14.74 28.97
CA SER A 169 -12.89 -15.64 29.97
C SER A 169 -13.02 -17.08 29.47
N ALA A 170 -13.25 -17.27 28.18
CA ALA A 170 -13.28 -18.58 27.55
C ALA A 170 -11.88 -19.23 27.50
N ALA A 171 -10.85 -18.44 27.25
CA ALA A 171 -9.45 -18.90 27.29
C ALA A 171 -9.02 -19.28 28.71
N GLU A 172 -9.38 -18.46 29.71
CA GLU A 172 -9.05 -18.70 31.13
C GLU A 172 -9.74 -19.96 31.69
N THR A 173 -11.00 -20.17 31.35
CA THR A 173 -11.82 -21.28 31.87
C THR A 173 -11.86 -22.51 30.95
N GLY A 174 -11.15 -22.46 29.81
CA GLY A 174 -11.22 -23.44 28.74
C GLY A 174 -10.38 -24.71 28.97
N ARG A 175 -9.43 -24.66 29.91
CA ARG A 175 -8.50 -25.76 30.16
C ARG A 175 -9.23 -27.06 30.51
N GLY A 176 -8.89 -28.14 29.82
CA GLY A 176 -9.48 -29.46 30.03
C GLY A 176 -10.91 -29.65 29.52
N LYS A 177 -11.54 -28.64 28.89
CA LYS A 177 -12.87 -28.78 28.30
C LYS A 177 -12.80 -29.32 26.86
N PRO A 178 -13.70 -30.25 26.45
CA PRO A 178 -13.65 -30.90 25.14
C PRO A 178 -14.04 -29.99 23.97
N HIS A 179 -14.87 -28.97 24.22
CA HIS A 179 -15.22 -27.95 23.23
C HIS A 179 -14.54 -26.65 23.64
N GLY A 180 -13.47 -26.24 22.95
CA GLY A 180 -12.70 -25.04 23.26
C GLY A 180 -13.55 -23.78 23.08
N PRO A 181 -14.09 -23.17 24.15
CA PRO A 181 -15.00 -22.03 24.02
C PRO A 181 -14.29 -20.80 23.43
N ALA A 182 -12.96 -20.73 23.55
CA ALA A 182 -12.11 -19.71 22.96
C ALA A 182 -12.16 -19.72 21.41
N LEU A 183 -12.23 -20.90 20.78
CA LEU A 183 -12.31 -21.01 19.32
C LEU A 183 -13.64 -20.46 18.79
N GLN A 184 -14.74 -20.69 19.51
CA GLN A 184 -16.04 -20.13 19.15
C GLN A 184 -16.05 -18.60 19.29
N ALA A 185 -15.48 -18.07 20.37
CA ALA A 185 -15.32 -16.63 20.57
C ALA A 185 -14.43 -15.99 19.48
N MET A 186 -13.37 -16.68 19.05
CA MET A 186 -12.53 -16.25 17.94
C MET A 186 -13.31 -16.15 16.63
N ARG A 187 -14.14 -17.16 16.31
CA ARG A 187 -15.01 -17.12 15.12
C ARG A 187 -15.95 -15.93 15.14
N TRP A 188 -16.58 -15.63 16.28
CA TRP A 188 -17.46 -14.47 16.40
C TRP A 188 -16.72 -13.14 16.20
N ILE A 189 -15.50 -13.03 16.72
CA ILE A 189 -14.62 -11.87 16.47
C ILE A 189 -14.38 -11.71 14.98
N VAL A 190 -14.00 -12.78 14.26
CA VAL A 190 -13.74 -12.72 12.83
C VAL A 190 -15.01 -12.35 12.05
N THR A 191 -16.15 -12.97 12.35
CA THR A 191 -17.43 -12.62 11.70
C THR A 191 -17.74 -11.14 11.84
N LYS A 192 -17.58 -10.55 13.04
CA LYS A 192 -17.83 -9.12 13.25
C LYS A 192 -16.86 -8.22 12.49
N LEU A 193 -15.59 -8.61 12.37
CA LEU A 193 -14.62 -7.86 11.57
C LEU A 193 -14.97 -7.90 10.07
N VAL A 194 -15.42 -9.06 9.57
CA VAL A 194 -15.86 -9.21 8.18
C VAL A 194 -17.14 -8.41 7.92
N ASP A 195 -18.12 -8.47 8.82
CA ASP A 195 -19.37 -7.71 8.72
C ASP A 195 -19.12 -6.19 8.73
N ALA A 196 -18.10 -5.73 9.47
CA ALA A 196 -17.66 -4.35 9.51
C ALA A 196 -16.82 -3.92 8.28
N GLY A 197 -16.54 -4.84 7.35
CA GLY A 197 -15.78 -4.56 6.13
C GLY A 197 -14.26 -4.48 6.30
N HIS A 198 -13.72 -5.02 7.40
CA HIS A 198 -12.27 -5.02 7.62
C HIS A 198 -11.56 -6.09 6.76
N PRO A 199 -10.32 -5.81 6.31
CA PRO A 199 -9.56 -6.72 5.45
C PRO A 199 -8.96 -7.89 6.24
N VAL A 200 -9.78 -8.91 6.51
CA VAL A 200 -9.36 -10.16 7.18
C VAL A 200 -8.80 -11.15 6.16
N TRP A 201 -7.67 -11.81 6.49
CA TRP A 201 -7.07 -12.87 5.66
C TRP A 201 -8.03 -14.04 5.42
N ALA A 202 -7.88 -14.69 4.27
CA ALA A 202 -8.78 -15.77 3.85
C ALA A 202 -8.78 -16.97 4.79
N GLU A 203 -7.65 -17.25 5.45
CA GLU A 203 -7.50 -18.37 6.39
C GLU A 203 -8.34 -18.26 7.67
N PHE A 204 -8.85 -17.07 7.99
CA PHE A 204 -9.70 -16.84 9.16
C PHE A 204 -11.20 -16.80 8.83
N ARG A 205 -11.56 -16.69 7.53
CA ARG A 205 -12.96 -16.63 7.07
C ARG A 205 -13.59 -18.02 7.01
#